data_AF-A0A7S8E6I9-F1
#
_entry.id   AF-A0A7S8E6I9-F1
#
_cell.length_a   1.000
_cell.length_b   1.000
_cell.length_c   1.000
_cell.angle_alpha   90.00
_cell.angle_beta   90.00
_cell.angle_gamma   90.00
#
_symmetry.space_group_name_H-M   'P 1'
#
loop_
_entity.id
_entity.type
_entity.pdbx_description
1 polymer ?
#
loop_
_entity_poly.entity_id
_entity_poly.type
_entity_poly.pdbx_seq_one_letter_code
_entity_poly.pdbx_strand_id
1 'polypeptide(L)'
;MRLLRGAVIAVLSALLLILPTVAQDAPEVIILPVDGAQFLPGALFDVRVEVHAEELPDDFAVTINGEDVLGNAELTSWTAEESLLGIATQAATWRDVTYTEPGDYTVEVVAGGETHTVTWTVREPGMGGAKNVILFIADGGSVAVNTATRLISRGMTEGTYNDRLAFETWSELGLISTSGLDSIITDSANSASAYNTGHKSAVNATGVYPDTSVDPHDDPQVETFASMVKRVLGMSVGIVTTAEYVDATPAAVWAHGRQRNNATRSDYALQIIGDGLMAGRIPELLPEVILGGGADYLLPQTVDGSTRGDDIDVLAAYEEAGYTVVEDADGLSSIMEETPAMLAGFFHSGNMDVWLDRNVYTDNVTTFPNQPGLEEMTLAALEVLSQNENGFYLEVEGASVDKQLHPMDFDRAVADMIELDRTIAATMEWLEANGMLEDTLLVFVPDHAHSFDVYGTVDVEAFNAAEDVLGRRFAIRTYAAAGYPTYTDEDGDYFPDAWDVNITLAWGKVDNPLYTEDYQVSPVPRTPSIRDENGNYIPNPDDDPNGIPLGGNLDPASSTSVHTLQDVPVWANGPGAEYFGGSHENIEIFFGMANALGLNPAASE
;
A
#
# COMPACT_ATOMS: atom_id res chain seq x y z
N MET A 1 -45.66 27.67 -20.04
CA MET A 1 -46.92 28.31 -20.47
C MET A 1 -46.59 29.73 -20.91
N ARG A 2 -46.63 29.99 -22.24
CA ARG A 2 -46.78 31.25 -23.02
C ARG A 2 -46.19 32.58 -22.50
N LEU A 3 -45.63 33.52 -23.28
CA LEU A 3 -45.27 33.75 -24.70
C LEU A 3 -44.70 35.21 -24.67
N LEU A 4 -43.48 35.48 -25.14
CA LEU A 4 -43.13 36.04 -26.46
C LEU A 4 -43.53 37.51 -26.74
N ARG A 5 -42.52 38.33 -27.12
CA ARG A 5 -42.48 39.38 -28.17
C ARG A 5 -41.10 40.05 -28.11
N GLY A 6 -40.32 40.26 -29.17
CA GLY A 6 -40.49 40.07 -30.61
C GLY A 6 -39.17 40.43 -31.31
N ALA A 7 -38.98 39.90 -32.53
CA ALA A 7 -37.77 40.03 -33.35
C ALA A 7 -37.78 41.27 -34.27
N VAL A 8 -36.60 41.81 -34.59
CA VAL A 8 -36.29 42.48 -35.88
C VAL A 8 -34.81 42.23 -36.23
N ILE A 9 -34.56 41.83 -37.49
CA ILE A 9 -33.27 41.47 -38.10
C ILE A 9 -32.68 42.65 -38.91
N ALA A 10 -31.36 42.85 -38.73
CA ALA A 10 -30.27 43.31 -39.60
C ALA A 10 -30.36 44.57 -40.51
N VAL A 11 -29.31 45.41 -40.43
CA VAL A 11 -28.53 45.91 -41.59
C VAL A 11 -27.05 46.08 -41.19
N LEU A 12 -26.13 45.53 -41.99
CA LEU A 12 -24.67 45.61 -41.89
C LEU A 12 -24.13 47.04 -42.11
N SER A 13 -23.03 47.38 -41.41
CA SER A 13 -22.03 48.34 -41.89
C SER A 13 -20.66 47.97 -41.33
N ALA A 14 -19.70 47.76 -42.22
CA ALA A 14 -18.35 47.30 -41.95
C ALA A 14 -17.57 48.31 -41.08
N LEU A 15 -17.02 47.82 -39.97
CA LEU A 15 -15.86 48.39 -39.32
C LEU A 15 -14.79 47.30 -39.28
N LEU A 16 -13.65 47.57 -39.89
CA LEU A 16 -12.42 46.81 -39.70
C LEU A 16 -12.03 46.96 -38.22
N LEU A 17 -12.46 46.01 -37.39
CA LEU A 17 -11.95 45.85 -36.04
C LEU A 17 -10.63 45.08 -36.19
N ILE A 18 -9.53 45.79 -35.94
CA ILE A 18 -8.30 45.15 -35.50
C ILE A 18 -8.69 44.47 -34.20
N LEU A 19 -8.96 43.16 -34.26
CA LEU A 19 -9.06 42.34 -33.07
C LEU A 19 -7.70 42.48 -32.37
N PRO A 20 -7.64 42.87 -31.08
CA PRO A 20 -6.45 42.55 -30.32
C PRO A 20 -6.31 41.04 -30.43
N THR A 21 -5.17 40.57 -30.92
CA THR A 21 -4.73 39.21 -30.63
C THR A 21 -4.81 39.09 -29.12
N VAL A 22 -5.84 38.38 -28.64
CA VAL A 22 -5.84 37.85 -27.29
C VAL A 22 -4.54 37.08 -27.24
N ALA A 23 -3.60 37.50 -26.39
CA ALA A 23 -2.46 36.67 -26.10
C ALA A 23 -3.07 35.34 -25.63
N GLN A 24 -2.90 34.30 -26.45
CA GLN A 24 -3.22 32.96 -26.01
C GLN A 24 -2.24 32.72 -24.87
N ASP A 25 -2.76 32.55 -23.65
CA ASP A 25 -1.92 32.16 -22.52
C ASP A 25 -1.16 30.90 -22.94
N ALA A 26 0.12 30.82 -22.59
CA ALA A 26 0.92 29.66 -22.91
C ALA A 26 0.24 28.39 -22.35
N PRO A 27 0.32 27.27 -23.07
CA PRO A 27 -0.30 26.04 -22.61
C PRO A 27 0.32 25.61 -21.28
N GLU A 28 -0.50 25.09 -20.37
CA GLU A 28 0.00 24.41 -19.17
C GLU A 28 0.72 23.13 -19.60
N VAL A 29 1.88 22.88 -18.98
CA VAL A 29 2.76 21.74 -19.30
C VAL A 29 3.01 20.92 -18.05
N ILE A 30 2.77 19.61 -18.13
CA ILE A 30 3.16 18.63 -17.11
C ILE A 30 4.37 17.87 -17.61
N ILE A 31 5.39 17.71 -16.75
CA ILE A 31 6.60 16.92 -17.03
C ILE A 31 6.68 15.81 -16.00
N LEU A 32 6.71 14.56 -16.47
CA LEU A 32 6.86 13.35 -15.68
C LEU A 32 8.12 12.61 -16.16
N PRO A 33 8.97 12.09 -15.25
CA PRO A 33 8.88 12.18 -13.79
C PRO A 33 8.96 13.62 -13.25
N VAL A 34 8.34 13.85 -12.09
CA VAL A 34 8.18 15.18 -11.48
C VAL A 34 9.52 15.81 -11.05
N ASP A 35 9.49 17.10 -10.73
CA ASP A 35 10.65 17.79 -10.15
C ASP A 35 11.11 17.13 -8.85
N GLY A 36 12.43 16.94 -8.73
CA GLY A 36 13.05 16.24 -7.60
C GLY A 36 12.93 14.71 -7.65
N ALA A 37 12.45 14.12 -8.75
CA ALA A 37 12.47 12.66 -8.94
C ALA A 37 13.90 12.12 -8.87
N GLN A 38 14.07 10.95 -8.26
CA GLN A 38 15.39 10.38 -7.98
C GLN A 38 15.44 8.94 -8.48
N PHE A 39 16.59 8.52 -8.97
CA PHE A 39 16.75 7.24 -9.66
C PHE A 39 18.02 6.53 -9.22
N LEU A 40 18.04 5.21 -9.34
CA LEU A 40 19.30 4.45 -9.40
C LEU A 40 19.89 4.54 -10.82
N PRO A 41 21.22 4.50 -10.95
CA PRO A 41 21.86 4.40 -12.26
C PRO A 41 21.37 3.15 -13.02
N GLY A 42 20.89 3.32 -14.24
CA GLY A 42 20.40 2.22 -15.07
C GLY A 42 18.97 1.74 -14.75
N ALA A 43 18.24 2.43 -13.86
CA ALA A 43 16.82 2.18 -13.65
C ALA A 43 16.03 2.53 -14.91
N LEU A 44 14.96 1.79 -15.20
CA LEU A 44 14.04 2.04 -16.30
C LEU A 44 12.85 2.87 -15.83
N PHE A 45 12.46 3.86 -16.63
CA PHE A 45 11.26 4.66 -16.38
C PHE A 45 10.76 5.30 -17.66
N ASP A 46 9.50 5.68 -17.67
CA ASP A 46 8.91 6.45 -18.77
C ASP A 46 9.05 7.95 -18.51
N VAL A 47 9.38 8.70 -19.56
CA VAL A 47 9.27 10.16 -19.58
C VAL A 47 8.01 10.54 -20.32
N ARG A 48 7.16 11.37 -19.72
CA ARG A 48 5.96 11.91 -20.38
C ARG A 48 5.91 13.42 -20.22
N VAL A 49 5.64 14.08 -21.33
CA VAL A 49 5.35 15.52 -21.35
C VAL A 49 3.96 15.72 -21.89
N GLU A 50 3.10 16.38 -21.11
CA GLU A 50 1.76 16.76 -21.51
C GLU A 50 1.70 18.26 -21.76
N VAL A 51 1.11 18.65 -22.89
CA VAL A 51 0.85 20.04 -23.26
C VAL A 51 -0.66 20.21 -23.41
N HIS A 52 -1.27 20.94 -22.48
CA HIS A 52 -2.72 21.14 -22.45
C HIS A 52 -3.16 22.18 -23.50
N ALA A 53 -3.17 21.73 -24.76
CA ALA A 53 -3.61 22.49 -25.93
C ALA A 53 -4.32 21.59 -26.96
N GLU A 54 -5.10 22.21 -27.85
CA GLU A 54 -5.77 21.51 -28.96
C GLU A 54 -4.76 20.90 -29.96
N GLU A 55 -3.62 21.55 -30.16
CA GLU A 55 -2.55 21.10 -31.05
C GLU A 55 -1.19 21.35 -30.38
N LEU A 56 -0.21 20.52 -30.73
CA LEU A 56 1.14 20.62 -30.17
C LEU A 56 1.80 21.89 -30.75
N PRO A 57 2.38 22.78 -29.93
CA PRO A 57 3.03 24.00 -30.42
C PRO A 57 4.15 23.70 -31.43
N ASP A 58 4.29 24.54 -32.46
CA ASP A 58 5.35 24.41 -33.49
C ASP A 58 6.78 24.46 -32.89
N ASP A 59 6.93 25.10 -31.73
CA ASP A 59 8.18 25.22 -30.99
C ASP A 59 8.36 24.16 -29.90
N PHE A 60 7.49 23.13 -29.86
CA PHE A 60 7.61 22.05 -28.90
C PHE A 60 8.96 21.36 -29.00
N ALA A 61 9.71 21.36 -27.90
CA ALA A 61 11.00 20.70 -27.80
C ALA A 61 11.25 20.22 -26.38
N VAL A 62 11.87 19.05 -26.24
CA VAL A 62 12.30 18.50 -24.95
C VAL A 62 13.79 18.27 -25.03
N THR A 63 14.54 18.80 -24.06
CA THR A 63 15.98 18.59 -23.95
C THR A 63 16.35 18.20 -22.54
N ILE A 64 17.44 17.43 -22.40
CA ILE A 64 17.99 17.05 -21.11
C ILE A 64 19.43 17.52 -21.08
N ASN A 65 19.76 18.35 -20.10
CA ASN A 65 21.03 19.08 -20.01
C ASN A 65 21.33 19.91 -21.27
N GLY A 66 20.28 20.43 -21.92
CA GLY A 66 20.36 21.21 -23.15
C GLY A 66 20.59 20.39 -24.44
N GLU A 67 20.57 19.06 -24.36
CA GLU A 67 20.72 18.16 -25.51
C GLU A 67 19.41 17.41 -25.81
N ASP A 68 19.08 17.25 -27.09
CA ASP A 68 17.96 16.41 -27.55
C ASP A 68 18.42 14.94 -27.59
N VAL A 69 18.18 14.23 -26.49
CA VAL A 69 18.71 12.87 -26.24
C VAL A 69 17.63 11.80 -26.17
N LEU A 70 16.35 12.16 -26.08
CA LEU A 70 15.27 11.21 -25.82
C LEU A 70 14.83 10.42 -27.08
N GLY A 71 15.35 10.74 -28.27
CA GLY A 71 14.95 10.04 -29.49
C GLY A 71 13.46 10.27 -29.82
N ASN A 72 12.83 9.31 -30.49
CA ASN A 72 11.45 9.47 -30.94
C ASN A 72 10.44 9.17 -29.83
N ALA A 73 9.54 10.12 -29.57
CA ALA A 73 8.41 9.92 -28.68
C ALA A 73 7.27 9.13 -29.36
N GLU A 74 6.53 8.38 -28.54
CA GLU A 74 5.14 8.01 -28.82
C GLU A 74 4.26 9.24 -28.60
N LEU A 75 3.58 9.71 -29.65
CA LEU A 75 2.67 10.84 -29.55
C LEU A 75 1.23 10.36 -29.35
N THR A 76 0.61 10.82 -28.26
CA THR A 76 -0.81 10.61 -27.96
C THR A 76 -1.53 11.94 -27.85
N SER A 77 -2.84 11.92 -28.05
CA SER A 77 -3.67 13.12 -27.95
C SER A 77 -5.05 12.74 -27.46
N TRP A 78 -5.62 13.53 -26.58
CA TRP A 78 -6.98 13.35 -26.11
C TRP A 78 -7.78 14.65 -26.17
N THR A 79 -9.07 14.48 -26.44
CA THR A 79 -10.02 15.59 -26.42
C THR A 79 -10.26 16.07 -24.98
N ALA A 80 -10.90 17.23 -24.84
CA ALA A 80 -11.32 17.73 -23.54
C ALA A 80 -12.23 16.75 -22.76
N GLU A 81 -13.01 15.91 -23.45
CA GLU A 81 -13.89 14.90 -22.83
C GLU A 81 -13.10 13.67 -22.35
N GLU A 82 -11.95 13.41 -22.98
CA GLU A 82 -11.03 12.31 -22.67
C GLU A 82 -9.90 12.76 -21.72
N SER A 83 -9.95 14.01 -21.22
CA SER A 83 -9.05 14.54 -20.19
C SER A 83 -9.76 14.63 -18.85
N LEU A 84 -9.07 14.22 -17.78
CA LEU A 84 -9.50 14.45 -16.40
C LEU A 84 -9.58 15.93 -16.03
N LEU A 85 -8.85 16.81 -16.75
CA LEU A 85 -8.87 18.26 -16.53
C LEU A 85 -9.97 18.97 -17.34
N GLY A 86 -10.63 18.28 -18.28
CA GLY A 86 -11.61 18.92 -19.17
C GLY A 86 -10.96 19.80 -20.25
N ILE A 87 -9.69 19.57 -20.58
CA ILE A 87 -8.89 20.35 -21.54
C ILE A 87 -8.25 19.40 -22.55
N ALA A 88 -8.29 19.75 -23.85
CA ALA A 88 -7.59 18.96 -24.87
C ALA A 88 -6.08 18.97 -24.60
N THR A 89 -5.43 17.83 -24.78
CA THR A 89 -4.03 17.65 -24.41
C THR A 89 -3.30 16.82 -25.45
N GLN A 90 -2.06 17.22 -25.72
CA GLN A 90 -1.10 16.45 -26.52
C GLN A 90 -0.04 15.91 -25.58
N ALA A 91 0.33 14.64 -25.70
CA ALA A 91 1.43 14.08 -24.94
C ALA A 91 2.48 13.41 -25.82
N ALA A 92 3.71 13.53 -25.36
CA ALA A 92 4.87 12.84 -25.89
C ALA A 92 5.41 11.93 -24.80
N THR A 93 5.45 10.62 -25.05
CA THR A 93 5.96 9.63 -24.11
C THR A 93 7.19 8.93 -24.70
N TRP A 94 8.26 8.84 -23.91
CA TRP A 94 9.44 8.05 -24.20
C TRP A 94 9.49 6.91 -23.19
N ARG A 95 9.48 5.67 -23.69
CA ARG A 95 9.45 4.47 -22.87
C ARG A 95 10.85 3.96 -22.57
N ASP A 96 11.00 3.27 -21.43
CA ASP A 96 12.25 2.61 -21.04
C ASP A 96 13.47 3.54 -21.04
N VAL A 97 13.27 4.81 -20.65
CA VAL A 97 14.37 5.77 -20.51
C VAL A 97 15.26 5.35 -19.36
N THR A 98 16.57 5.54 -19.52
CA THR A 98 17.55 5.21 -18.50
C THR A 98 18.75 6.15 -18.53
N TYR A 99 19.35 6.35 -17.37
CA TYR A 99 20.57 7.14 -17.18
C TYR A 99 21.54 6.37 -16.27
N THR A 100 22.77 6.20 -16.74
CA THR A 100 23.78 5.37 -16.08
C THR A 100 24.81 6.17 -15.29
N GLU A 101 24.93 7.47 -15.52
CA GLU A 101 25.90 8.32 -14.83
C GLU A 101 25.21 9.04 -13.65
N PRO A 102 25.75 8.95 -12.43
CA PRO A 102 25.23 9.73 -11.31
C PRO A 102 25.33 11.24 -11.54
N GLY A 103 24.35 11.98 -11.03
CA GLY A 103 24.30 13.44 -11.10
C GLY A 103 22.91 14.01 -11.32
N ASP A 104 22.86 15.33 -11.41
CA ASP A 104 21.61 16.05 -11.69
C ASP A 104 21.40 16.20 -13.20
N TYR A 105 20.17 15.94 -13.63
CA TYR A 105 19.71 16.05 -15.00
C TYR A 105 18.59 17.07 -15.07
N THR A 106 18.82 18.15 -15.80
CA THR A 106 17.81 19.20 -16.01
C THR A 106 17.02 18.90 -17.28
N VAL A 107 15.72 18.69 -17.15
CA VAL A 107 14.80 18.51 -18.29
C VAL A 107 14.14 19.83 -18.58
N GLU A 108 14.32 20.33 -19.80
CA GLU A 108 13.73 21.57 -20.29
C GLU A 108 12.72 21.25 -21.39
N VAL A 109 11.48 21.69 -21.19
CA VAL A 109 10.40 21.62 -22.18
C VAL A 109 10.08 23.03 -22.66
N VAL A 110 10.22 23.26 -23.96
CA VAL A 110 9.76 24.48 -24.62
C VAL A 110 8.39 24.19 -25.23
N ALA A 111 7.40 25.03 -24.96
CA ALA A 111 6.07 24.93 -25.57
C ALA A 111 5.37 26.29 -25.55
N GLY A 112 4.88 26.75 -26.69
CA GLY A 112 4.07 27.97 -26.76
C GLY A 112 4.82 29.25 -26.36
N GLY A 113 6.13 29.29 -26.58
CA GLY A 113 7.00 30.40 -26.22
C GLY A 113 7.45 30.44 -24.74
N GLU A 114 7.07 29.45 -23.93
CA GLU A 114 7.53 29.29 -22.55
C GLU A 114 8.49 28.11 -22.38
N THR A 115 9.25 28.12 -21.29
CA THR A 115 10.17 27.05 -20.93
C THR A 115 9.86 26.57 -19.52
N HIS A 116 9.57 25.28 -19.41
CA HIS A 116 9.28 24.58 -18.17
C HIS A 116 10.46 23.66 -17.85
N THR A 117 10.79 23.55 -16.56
CA THR A 117 11.98 22.81 -16.13
C THR A 117 11.67 21.94 -14.93
N VAL A 118 12.17 20.71 -14.96
CA VAL A 118 12.28 19.83 -13.79
C VAL A 118 13.73 19.34 -13.65
N THR A 119 14.13 19.01 -12.43
CA THR A 119 15.44 18.42 -12.14
C THR A 119 15.25 17.01 -11.61
N TRP A 120 15.96 16.07 -12.22
CA TRP A 120 16.07 14.69 -11.77
C TRP A 120 17.45 14.45 -11.17
N THR A 121 17.55 13.55 -10.20
CA THR A 121 18.85 13.13 -9.62
C THR A 121 19.05 11.63 -9.78
N VAL A 122 20.09 11.24 -10.52
CA VAL A 122 20.58 9.86 -10.52
C VAL A 122 21.57 9.72 -9.36
N ARG A 123 21.21 8.92 -8.35
CA ARG A 123 22.00 8.76 -7.13
C ARG A 123 23.28 7.96 -7.38
N GLU A 124 24.28 8.19 -6.53
CA GLU A 124 25.43 7.29 -6.46
C GLU A 124 24.97 5.92 -5.94
N PRO A 125 25.43 4.80 -6.54
CA PRO A 125 25.05 3.48 -6.10
C PRO A 125 25.64 3.16 -4.71
N GLY A 126 24.91 2.41 -3.90
CA GLY A 126 25.33 2.02 -2.57
C GLY A 126 26.49 1.01 -2.53
N MET A 127 27.05 0.80 -1.34
CA MET A 127 28.23 -0.05 -1.14
C MET A 127 27.93 -1.54 -1.05
N GLY A 128 26.66 -1.93 -0.82
CA GLY A 128 26.26 -3.31 -0.62
C GLY A 128 26.62 -3.89 0.75
N GLY A 129 26.29 -5.17 0.95
CA GLY A 129 26.57 -5.90 2.19
C GLY A 129 25.52 -6.95 2.52
N ALA A 130 24.27 -6.73 2.10
CA ALA A 130 23.19 -7.72 2.19
C ALA A 130 23.18 -8.61 0.95
N LYS A 131 22.76 -9.86 1.14
CA LYS A 131 22.42 -10.82 0.10
C LYS A 131 20.91 -10.93 -0.10
N ASN A 132 20.14 -10.79 0.99
CA ASN A 132 18.69 -10.88 0.96
C ASN A 132 18.08 -9.63 1.59
N VAL A 133 16.85 -9.31 1.20
CA VAL A 133 16.04 -8.25 1.79
C VAL A 133 14.67 -8.82 2.13
N ILE A 134 14.21 -8.58 3.36
CA ILE A 134 12.82 -8.83 3.75
C ILE A 134 12.20 -7.52 4.22
N LEU A 135 11.11 -7.12 3.58
CA LEU A 135 10.31 -5.96 3.91
C LEU A 135 9.00 -6.42 4.57
N PHE A 136 8.86 -6.16 5.87
CA PHE A 136 7.63 -6.38 6.61
C PHE A 136 6.80 -5.10 6.62
N ILE A 137 5.55 -5.20 6.18
CA ILE A 137 4.60 -4.08 6.15
C ILE A 137 3.47 -4.35 7.13
N ALA A 138 3.27 -3.42 8.07
CA ALA A 138 2.09 -3.37 8.91
C ALA A 138 1.14 -2.31 8.35
N ASP A 139 0.21 -2.68 7.49
CA ASP A 139 -0.70 -1.71 6.85
C ASP A 139 -1.43 -0.90 7.94
N GLY A 140 -1.25 0.42 7.95
CA GLY A 140 -1.84 1.30 8.98
C GLY A 140 -1.24 1.27 10.40
N GLY A 141 -0.16 0.52 10.63
CA GLY A 141 0.46 0.24 11.95
C GLY A 141 1.16 1.42 12.65
N SER A 142 0.42 2.42 13.11
CA SER A 142 1.01 3.60 13.79
C SER A 142 1.75 3.27 15.10
N VAL A 143 2.61 4.18 15.59
CA VAL A 143 3.35 3.99 16.87
C VAL A 143 2.42 3.62 18.04
N ALA A 144 1.22 4.19 18.06
CA ALA A 144 0.23 3.92 19.09
C ALA A 144 -0.32 2.49 19.00
N VAL A 145 -0.53 1.96 17.79
CA VAL A 145 -0.92 0.56 17.55
C VAL A 145 0.18 -0.36 18.09
N ASN A 146 1.45 -0.13 17.73
CA ASN A 146 2.59 -0.93 18.21
C ASN A 146 2.67 -0.92 19.74
N THR A 147 2.43 0.24 20.35
CA THR A 147 2.46 0.39 21.81
C THR A 147 1.30 -0.35 22.50
N ALA A 148 0.10 -0.30 21.93
CA ALA A 148 -1.06 -1.04 22.42
C ALA A 148 -0.85 -2.56 22.27
N THR A 149 -0.36 -3.00 21.11
CA THR A 149 0.01 -4.39 20.84
C THR A 149 1.01 -4.89 21.86
N ARG A 150 2.12 -4.17 22.10
CA ARG A 150 3.11 -4.54 23.14
C ARG A 150 2.49 -4.67 24.53
N LEU A 151 1.60 -3.74 24.91
CA LEU A 151 0.95 -3.78 26.21
C LEU A 151 0.06 -5.01 26.36
N ILE A 152 -0.72 -5.32 25.33
CA ILE A 152 -1.66 -6.45 25.33
C ILE A 152 -0.90 -7.78 25.30
N SER A 153 0.10 -7.91 24.41
CA SER A 153 0.80 -9.17 24.18
C SER A 153 1.89 -9.49 25.20
N ARG A 154 2.57 -8.47 25.76
CA ARG A 154 3.66 -8.68 26.72
C ARG A 154 3.25 -8.39 28.16
N GLY A 155 2.22 -7.58 28.36
CA GLY A 155 1.85 -7.10 29.69
C GLY A 155 2.89 -6.18 30.33
N MET A 156 2.63 -5.79 31.57
CA MET A 156 3.51 -4.92 32.36
C MET A 156 3.61 -5.35 33.82
N THR A 157 4.80 -5.19 34.39
CA THR A 157 5.08 -5.39 35.82
C THR A 157 5.72 -4.13 36.40
N GLU A 158 5.12 -3.56 37.45
CA GLU A 158 5.62 -2.37 38.16
C GLU A 158 5.98 -1.17 37.24
N GLY A 159 5.27 -1.01 36.13
CA GLY A 159 5.48 0.10 35.19
C GLY A 159 6.49 -0.17 34.08
N THR A 160 6.99 -1.40 33.96
CA THR A 160 7.88 -1.83 32.88
C THR A 160 7.17 -2.90 32.04
N TYR A 161 7.27 -2.81 30.71
CA TYR A 161 6.83 -3.90 29.82
C TYR A 161 7.62 -5.17 30.13
N ASN A 162 6.95 -6.33 30.16
CA ASN A 162 7.65 -7.58 30.47
C ASN A 162 8.58 -8.02 29.33
N ASP A 163 8.26 -7.63 28.10
CA ASP A 163 9.10 -7.86 26.92
C ASP A 163 8.83 -6.79 25.83
N ARG A 164 9.54 -6.90 24.71
CA ARG A 164 9.38 -6.08 23.50
C ARG A 164 8.69 -6.88 22.39
N LEU A 165 8.18 -6.15 21.38
CA LEU A 165 7.87 -6.75 20.08
C LEU A 165 9.18 -7.15 19.38
N ALA A 166 9.14 -8.14 18.50
CA ALA A 166 10.29 -8.70 17.81
C ALA A 166 11.10 -7.63 17.07
N PHE A 167 10.43 -6.78 16.28
CA PHE A 167 11.09 -5.68 15.56
C PHE A 167 11.63 -4.57 16.48
N GLU A 168 11.11 -4.42 17.71
CA GLU A 168 11.62 -3.44 18.69
C GLU A 168 12.93 -3.89 19.37
N THR A 169 13.40 -5.10 19.07
CA THR A 169 14.72 -5.59 19.48
C THR A 169 15.84 -5.18 18.53
N TRP A 170 15.49 -4.69 17.34
CA TRP A 170 16.43 -4.32 16.28
C TRP A 170 17.21 -3.04 16.62
N SER A 171 18.38 -2.90 16.00
CA SER A 171 19.34 -1.86 16.35
C SER A 171 18.95 -0.47 15.87
N GLU A 172 18.20 -0.38 14.78
CA GLU A 172 17.93 0.89 14.09
C GLU A 172 16.44 1.23 14.13
N LEU A 173 16.16 2.50 14.42
CA LEU A 173 14.83 3.09 14.47
C LEU A 173 14.86 4.46 13.80
N GLY A 174 13.90 4.71 12.93
CA GLY A 174 13.64 6.01 12.32
C GLY A 174 12.15 6.31 12.14
N LEU A 175 11.88 7.40 11.44
CA LEU A 175 10.55 7.85 11.06
C LEU A 175 10.47 8.08 9.55
N ILE A 176 9.34 7.70 8.95
CA ILE A 176 9.06 7.85 7.54
C ILE A 176 7.85 8.79 7.34
N SER A 177 8.05 9.84 6.56
CA SER A 177 6.99 10.69 6.02
C SER A 177 6.34 10.00 4.81
N THR A 178 5.01 9.85 4.85
CA THR A 178 4.28 8.98 3.92
C THR A 178 3.50 9.69 2.82
N SER A 179 3.52 11.03 2.77
CA SER A 179 2.71 11.80 1.80
C SER A 179 2.96 11.41 0.34
N GLY A 180 1.93 11.55 -0.50
CA GLY A 180 2.00 11.33 -1.95
C GLY A 180 2.24 12.60 -2.77
N LEU A 181 2.13 12.49 -4.09
CA LEU A 181 2.25 13.63 -5.02
C LEU A 181 1.07 14.60 -4.93
N ASP A 182 -0.15 14.07 -4.76
CA ASP A 182 -1.41 14.81 -4.84
C ASP A 182 -2.09 15.00 -3.47
N SER A 183 -1.62 14.30 -2.44
CA SER A 183 -2.21 14.31 -1.11
C SER A 183 -1.17 14.26 0.00
N ILE A 184 -1.42 15.04 1.05
CA ILE A 184 -0.65 14.99 2.30
C ILE A 184 -0.92 13.70 3.10
N ILE A 185 -2.03 13.01 2.82
CA ILE A 185 -2.40 11.74 3.41
C ILE A 185 -2.46 10.72 2.28
N THR A 186 -1.58 9.73 2.35
CA THR A 186 -1.48 8.64 1.38
C THR A 186 -2.63 7.64 1.53
N ASP A 187 -2.94 6.91 0.47
CA ASP A 187 -3.51 5.58 0.59
C ASP A 187 -2.41 4.52 0.46
N SER A 188 -2.75 3.25 0.65
CA SER A 188 -1.78 2.14 0.62
C SER A 188 -1.11 1.97 -0.74
N ALA A 189 -1.80 2.33 -1.83
CA ALA A 189 -1.26 2.17 -3.18
C ALA A 189 -0.03 3.05 -3.40
N ASN A 190 -0.16 4.34 -3.09
CA ASN A 190 0.89 5.29 -3.42
C ASN A 190 2.05 5.31 -2.40
N SER A 191 1.83 4.84 -1.17
CA SER A 191 2.89 4.61 -0.16
C SER A 191 3.70 3.35 -0.48
N ALA A 192 3.03 2.22 -0.69
CA ALA A 192 3.72 0.97 -1.06
C ALA A 192 4.44 1.10 -2.41
N SER A 193 3.85 1.82 -3.37
CA SER A 193 4.53 2.17 -4.63
C SER A 193 5.82 2.95 -4.38
N ALA A 194 5.85 3.88 -3.43
CA ALA A 194 7.07 4.61 -3.11
C ALA A 194 8.15 3.70 -2.51
N TYR A 195 7.76 2.74 -1.68
CA TYR A 195 8.67 1.74 -1.12
C TYR A 195 9.27 0.80 -2.16
N ASN A 196 8.47 0.46 -3.19
CA ASN A 196 8.87 -0.48 -4.23
C ASN A 196 9.38 0.17 -5.53
N THR A 197 9.36 1.49 -5.67
CA THR A 197 9.90 2.16 -6.87
C THR A 197 10.94 3.21 -6.55
N GLY A 198 10.91 3.81 -5.36
CA GLY A 198 11.71 5.01 -5.05
C GLY A 198 11.08 6.29 -5.60
N HIS A 199 9.86 6.22 -6.11
CA HIS A 199 9.12 7.34 -6.68
C HIS A 199 7.82 7.57 -5.93
N LYS A 200 7.57 8.83 -5.53
CA LYS A 200 6.25 9.24 -5.05
C LYS A 200 5.24 9.04 -6.18
N SER A 201 4.06 8.51 -5.83
CA SER A 201 2.90 8.44 -6.73
C SER A 201 1.70 9.19 -6.13
N ALA A 202 0.56 9.14 -6.80
CA ALA A 202 -0.69 9.78 -6.38
C ALA A 202 -1.68 8.75 -5.80
N VAL A 203 -2.65 9.19 -5.00
CA VAL A 203 -3.63 8.30 -4.36
C VAL A 203 -4.28 7.34 -5.36
N ASN A 204 -4.36 6.05 -5.01
CA ASN A 204 -4.78 4.89 -5.80
C ASN A 204 -3.78 4.36 -6.84
N ALA A 205 -2.71 5.08 -7.14
CA ALA A 205 -1.78 4.71 -8.21
C ALA A 205 -0.61 3.86 -7.69
N THR A 206 -0.26 2.85 -8.48
CA THR A 206 0.80 1.89 -8.20
C THR A 206 1.74 1.83 -9.40
N GLY A 207 3.05 1.97 -9.18
CA GLY A 207 4.09 1.83 -10.21
C GLY A 207 4.12 2.93 -11.28
N VAL A 208 3.20 3.89 -11.27
CA VAL A 208 3.05 4.89 -12.33
C VAL A 208 3.10 6.32 -11.79
N TYR A 209 3.39 7.26 -12.68
CA TYR A 209 3.06 8.67 -12.49
C TYR A 209 1.72 8.96 -13.16
N PRO A 210 0.67 9.32 -12.42
CA PRO A 210 -0.64 9.61 -13.01
C PRO A 210 -0.60 10.76 -14.01
N ASP A 211 -1.14 10.49 -15.18
CA ASP A 211 -1.30 11.39 -16.31
C ASP A 211 -2.72 12.03 -16.31
N THR A 212 -3.05 12.85 -17.31
CA THR A 212 -4.37 13.51 -17.37
C THR A 212 -5.37 12.88 -18.34
N SER A 213 -5.07 11.72 -18.89
CA SER A 213 -5.99 10.91 -19.70
C SER A 213 -7.10 10.32 -18.81
N VAL A 214 -8.24 9.94 -19.38
CA VAL A 214 -9.28 9.16 -18.67
C VAL A 214 -8.99 7.65 -18.59
N ASP A 215 -8.02 7.15 -19.35
CA ASP A 215 -7.62 5.73 -19.36
C ASP A 215 -6.65 5.47 -18.20
N PRO A 216 -6.94 4.59 -17.24
CA PRO A 216 -6.03 4.33 -16.12
C PRO A 216 -4.87 3.39 -16.45
N HIS A 217 -4.68 3.04 -17.74
CA HIS A 217 -3.65 2.10 -18.22
C HIS A 217 -2.75 2.69 -19.33
N ASP A 218 -2.63 4.02 -19.44
CA ASP A 218 -1.67 4.65 -20.36
C ASP A 218 -0.63 5.51 -19.66
N ASP A 219 -0.70 5.58 -18.33
CA ASP A 219 0.19 6.35 -17.47
C ASP A 219 1.67 5.91 -17.66
N PRO A 220 2.62 6.86 -17.57
CA PRO A 220 4.05 6.55 -17.59
C PRO A 220 4.47 5.72 -16.38
N GLN A 221 5.19 4.63 -16.65
CA GLN A 221 5.57 3.63 -15.67
C GLN A 221 6.96 3.88 -15.07
N VAL A 222 7.19 3.29 -13.90
CA VAL A 222 8.45 3.29 -13.18
C VAL A 222 8.80 1.86 -12.82
N GLU A 223 10.07 1.48 -13.01
CA GLU A 223 10.54 0.14 -12.70
C GLU A 223 10.46 -0.16 -11.20
N THR A 224 9.96 -1.35 -10.85
CA THR A 224 9.87 -1.79 -9.46
C THR A 224 11.20 -2.37 -8.99
N PHE A 225 11.43 -2.29 -7.68
CA PHE A 225 12.57 -2.86 -6.99
C PHE A 225 12.72 -4.35 -7.29
N ALA A 226 11.60 -5.07 -7.28
CA ALA A 226 11.55 -6.49 -7.56
C ALA A 226 12.01 -6.82 -8.99
N SER A 227 11.56 -6.05 -9.99
CA SER A 227 12.02 -6.19 -11.37
C SER A 227 13.53 -5.91 -11.49
N MET A 228 14.01 -4.85 -10.81
CA MET A 228 15.44 -4.52 -10.78
C MET A 228 16.29 -5.63 -10.17
N VAL A 229 15.98 -6.11 -8.96
CA VAL A 229 16.81 -7.13 -8.28
C VAL A 229 16.80 -8.45 -9.06
N LYS A 230 15.69 -8.79 -9.71
CA LYS A 230 15.61 -9.99 -10.53
C LYS A 230 16.45 -9.89 -11.78
N ARG A 231 16.33 -8.80 -12.56
CA ARG A 231 17.10 -8.67 -13.81
C ARG A 231 18.60 -8.39 -13.58
N VAL A 232 18.95 -7.64 -12.53
CA VAL A 232 20.33 -7.17 -12.29
C VAL A 232 21.11 -8.17 -11.44
N LEU A 233 20.49 -8.68 -10.38
CA LEU A 233 21.16 -9.54 -9.38
C LEU A 233 20.76 -11.01 -9.54
N GLY A 234 19.75 -11.33 -10.36
CA GLY A 234 19.27 -12.71 -10.51
C GLY A 234 18.62 -13.26 -9.23
N MET A 235 18.13 -12.38 -8.36
CA MET A 235 17.49 -12.73 -7.10
C MET A 235 16.08 -13.31 -7.33
N SER A 236 15.65 -14.16 -6.40
CA SER A 236 14.24 -14.58 -6.36
C SER A 236 13.37 -13.54 -5.66
N VAL A 237 12.09 -13.53 -5.98
CA VAL A 237 11.11 -12.58 -5.42
C VAL A 237 9.91 -13.33 -4.85
N GLY A 238 9.46 -12.94 -3.67
CA GLY A 238 8.24 -13.45 -3.07
C GLY A 238 7.34 -12.35 -2.48
N ILE A 239 6.05 -12.62 -2.49
CA ILE A 239 5.00 -11.77 -1.91
C ILE A 239 4.15 -12.63 -0.99
N VAL A 240 3.97 -12.20 0.26
CA VAL A 240 3.11 -12.85 1.25
C VAL A 240 2.23 -11.80 1.90
N THR A 241 0.92 -12.00 1.92
CA THR A 241 -0.03 -11.04 2.50
C THR A 241 -1.25 -11.73 3.11
N THR A 242 -1.87 -11.10 4.10
CA THR A 242 -3.23 -11.46 4.55
C THR A 242 -4.35 -10.76 3.76
N ALA A 243 -4.03 -9.90 2.79
CA ALA A 243 -4.99 -9.29 1.86
C ALA A 243 -5.26 -10.17 0.63
N GLU A 244 -6.06 -9.66 -0.30
CA GLU A 244 -6.03 -10.10 -1.70
C GLU A 244 -4.60 -9.92 -2.24
N TYR A 245 -4.06 -10.92 -2.94
CA TYR A 245 -2.70 -10.79 -3.48
C TYR A 245 -2.55 -9.63 -4.47
N VAL A 246 -3.66 -9.16 -5.08
CA VAL A 246 -3.74 -7.99 -5.98
C VAL A 246 -4.15 -6.69 -5.28
N ASP A 247 -4.23 -6.67 -3.94
CA ASP A 247 -4.45 -5.42 -3.20
C ASP A 247 -3.24 -4.47 -3.35
N ALA A 248 -3.41 -3.23 -2.91
CA ALA A 248 -2.50 -2.12 -3.17
C ALA A 248 -1.06 -2.36 -2.72
N THR A 249 -0.86 -2.85 -1.49
CA THR A 249 0.48 -3.09 -0.93
C THR A 249 1.23 -4.16 -1.69
N PRO A 250 0.73 -5.42 -1.82
CA PRO A 250 1.44 -6.42 -2.59
C PRO A 250 1.62 -5.94 -4.03
N ALA A 251 0.58 -5.34 -4.66
CA ALA A 251 0.61 -4.80 -6.03
C ALA A 251 1.82 -3.91 -6.31
N ALA A 252 2.30 -3.17 -5.33
CA ALA A 252 3.46 -2.32 -5.52
C ALA A 252 4.74 -3.08 -5.93
N VAL A 253 4.85 -4.38 -5.65
CA VAL A 253 6.00 -5.19 -6.01
C VAL A 253 6.11 -5.40 -7.53
N TRP A 254 5.00 -5.43 -8.28
CA TRP A 254 5.02 -5.78 -9.71
C TRP A 254 4.13 -4.95 -10.63
N ALA A 255 3.08 -4.33 -10.10
CA ALA A 255 1.97 -3.81 -10.90
C ALA A 255 2.15 -2.34 -11.29
N HIS A 256 1.50 -1.99 -12.40
CA HIS A 256 1.44 -0.64 -12.95
C HIS A 256 -0.02 -0.28 -13.27
N GLY A 257 -0.55 0.74 -12.60
CA GLY A 257 -1.89 1.27 -12.87
C GLY A 257 -2.28 2.43 -11.95
N ARG A 258 -3.13 3.33 -12.46
CA ARG A 258 -3.54 4.53 -11.70
C ARG A 258 -4.69 4.31 -10.71
N GLN A 259 -5.37 3.17 -10.79
CA GLN A 259 -6.53 2.88 -9.94
C GLN A 259 -6.40 1.53 -9.25
N ARG A 260 -7.09 1.38 -8.13
CA ARG A 260 -7.16 0.12 -7.36
C ARG A 260 -8.54 -0.56 -7.41
N ASN A 261 -9.33 -0.26 -8.44
CA ASN A 261 -10.65 -0.85 -8.62
C ASN A 261 -10.55 -2.30 -9.13
N ASN A 262 -11.66 -3.06 -9.09
CA ASN A 262 -11.67 -4.47 -9.50
C ASN A 262 -11.22 -4.72 -10.95
N ALA A 263 -11.51 -3.79 -11.87
CA ALA A 263 -11.09 -3.92 -13.27
C ALA A 263 -9.56 -3.81 -13.37
N THR A 264 -8.95 -2.84 -12.70
CA THR A 264 -7.50 -2.67 -12.67
C THR A 264 -6.81 -3.80 -11.89
N ARG A 265 -7.37 -4.26 -10.76
CA ARG A 265 -6.87 -5.44 -10.04
C ARG A 265 -6.93 -6.73 -10.87
N SER A 266 -7.96 -6.87 -11.73
CA SER A 266 -8.04 -8.01 -12.67
C SER A 266 -6.93 -7.97 -13.73
N ASP A 267 -6.44 -6.78 -14.09
CA ASP A 267 -5.28 -6.61 -14.96
C ASP A 267 -3.98 -6.92 -14.21
N TYR A 268 -3.84 -6.50 -12.94
CA TYR A 268 -2.67 -6.81 -12.10
C TYR A 268 -2.43 -8.33 -11.98
N ALA A 269 -3.50 -9.12 -11.91
CA ALA A 269 -3.45 -10.58 -11.91
C ALA A 269 -2.80 -11.17 -13.17
N LEU A 270 -2.81 -10.45 -14.31
CA LEU A 270 -2.15 -10.83 -15.55
C LEU A 270 -0.75 -10.23 -15.67
N GLN A 271 -0.56 -8.98 -15.22
CA GLN A 271 0.73 -8.28 -15.29
C GLN A 271 1.86 -9.07 -14.62
N ILE A 272 1.56 -9.73 -13.50
CA ILE A 272 2.54 -10.50 -12.72
C ILE A 272 3.18 -11.67 -13.49
N ILE A 273 2.47 -12.21 -14.49
CA ILE A 273 2.95 -13.27 -15.38
C ILE A 273 3.32 -12.75 -16.77
N GLY A 274 3.45 -11.43 -16.95
CA GLY A 274 3.84 -10.81 -18.21
C GLY A 274 2.72 -10.73 -19.25
N ASP A 275 1.45 -10.74 -18.84
CA ASP A 275 0.28 -10.57 -19.71
C ASP A 275 -0.60 -9.39 -19.24
N GLY A 276 -1.67 -9.08 -19.96
CA GLY A 276 -2.56 -7.96 -19.64
C GLY A 276 -2.26 -6.68 -20.42
N LEU A 277 -3.03 -5.63 -20.12
CA LEU A 277 -3.06 -4.38 -20.89
C LEU A 277 -1.73 -3.61 -20.82
N MET A 278 -0.99 -3.80 -19.73
CA MET A 278 0.26 -3.11 -19.44
C MET A 278 1.51 -3.98 -19.62
N ALA A 279 1.36 -5.23 -20.08
CA ALA A 279 2.47 -6.14 -20.28
C ALA A 279 3.51 -5.64 -21.29
N GLY A 280 4.79 -5.93 -21.01
CA GLY A 280 5.91 -5.68 -21.93
C GLY A 280 6.39 -4.23 -22.02
N ARG A 281 5.95 -3.35 -21.11
CA ARG A 281 6.42 -1.95 -21.00
C ARG A 281 7.52 -1.73 -19.96
N ILE A 282 7.71 -2.68 -19.04
CA ILE A 282 8.79 -2.81 -18.06
C ILE A 282 9.14 -4.31 -17.95
N PRO A 283 10.38 -4.72 -17.55
CA PRO A 283 10.77 -6.12 -17.55
C PRO A 283 9.87 -7.00 -16.68
N GLU A 284 9.48 -8.15 -17.25
CA GLU A 284 8.67 -9.18 -16.58
C GLU A 284 9.32 -9.65 -15.27
N LEU A 285 8.53 -9.70 -14.19
CA LEU A 285 8.99 -10.14 -12.88
C LEU A 285 8.84 -11.65 -12.68
N LEU A 286 7.64 -12.21 -12.91
CA LEU A 286 7.27 -13.59 -12.61
C LEU A 286 7.86 -14.09 -11.26
N PRO A 287 7.34 -13.65 -10.09
CA PRO A 287 7.93 -13.95 -8.78
C PRO A 287 7.88 -15.45 -8.43
N GLU A 288 8.84 -15.96 -7.68
CA GLU A 288 8.87 -17.37 -7.28
C GLU A 288 7.78 -17.73 -6.26
N VAL A 289 7.29 -16.75 -5.48
CA VAL A 289 6.27 -16.97 -4.45
C VAL A 289 5.17 -15.90 -4.48
N ILE A 290 3.92 -16.33 -4.48
CA ILE A 290 2.73 -15.47 -4.28
C ILE A 290 1.81 -16.17 -3.29
N LEU A 291 1.62 -15.62 -2.08
CA LEU A 291 0.76 -16.21 -1.05
C LEU A 291 -0.17 -15.16 -0.46
N GLY A 292 -1.48 -15.42 -0.49
CA GLY A 292 -2.49 -14.58 0.15
C GLY A 292 -3.91 -14.99 -0.18
N GLY A 293 -4.85 -14.05 -0.10
CA GLY A 293 -6.23 -14.23 -0.58
C GLY A 293 -6.41 -13.78 -2.04
N GLY A 294 -7.63 -13.48 -2.46
CA GLY A 294 -7.94 -12.92 -3.78
C GLY A 294 -8.22 -13.95 -4.89
N ALA A 295 -8.68 -15.15 -4.54
CA ALA A 295 -9.01 -16.19 -5.53
C ALA A 295 -10.07 -15.76 -6.56
N ASP A 296 -10.92 -14.77 -6.24
CA ASP A 296 -11.97 -14.27 -7.14
C ASP A 296 -11.41 -13.62 -8.41
N TYR A 297 -10.14 -13.21 -8.43
CA TYR A 297 -9.49 -12.63 -9.61
C TYR A 297 -8.90 -13.68 -10.57
N LEU A 298 -8.95 -14.96 -10.21
CA LEU A 298 -8.29 -16.03 -10.95
C LEU A 298 -9.17 -16.66 -12.03
N LEU A 299 -10.48 -16.64 -11.82
CA LEU A 299 -11.42 -17.41 -12.62
C LEU A 299 -12.13 -16.55 -13.66
N PRO A 300 -12.50 -17.08 -14.84
CA PRO A 300 -13.27 -16.34 -15.85
C PRO A 300 -14.60 -15.80 -15.30
N GLN A 301 -15.12 -14.70 -15.86
CA GLN A 301 -16.42 -14.10 -15.48
C GLN A 301 -17.61 -15.07 -15.57
N THR A 302 -17.45 -16.17 -16.31
CA THR A 302 -18.47 -17.22 -16.47
C THR A 302 -18.56 -18.17 -15.28
N VAL A 303 -17.59 -18.11 -14.35
CA VAL A 303 -17.55 -18.90 -13.13
C VAL A 303 -18.17 -18.11 -11.98
N ASP A 304 -19.07 -18.74 -11.22
CA ASP A 304 -19.72 -18.12 -10.06
C ASP A 304 -18.67 -17.77 -8.99
N GLY A 305 -18.76 -16.56 -8.44
CA GLY A 305 -17.77 -16.01 -7.52
C GLY A 305 -16.63 -15.21 -8.16
N SER A 306 -16.46 -15.24 -9.49
CA SER A 306 -15.42 -14.45 -10.16
C SER A 306 -15.69 -12.93 -10.07
N THR A 307 -14.61 -12.17 -9.82
CA THR A 307 -14.58 -10.71 -9.90
C THR A 307 -14.08 -10.21 -11.27
N ARG A 308 -13.61 -11.10 -12.15
CA ARG A 308 -13.12 -10.74 -13.48
C ARG A 308 -14.24 -10.25 -14.39
N GLY A 309 -13.92 -9.29 -15.27
CA GLY A 309 -14.81 -8.78 -16.32
C GLY A 309 -14.61 -9.44 -17.69
N ASP A 310 -13.77 -10.47 -17.77
CA ASP A 310 -13.36 -11.15 -19.00
C ASP A 310 -13.43 -12.68 -18.87
N ASP A 311 -13.18 -13.39 -19.97
CA ASP A 311 -13.24 -14.86 -20.02
C ASP A 311 -11.86 -15.51 -19.77
N ILE A 312 -10.90 -14.80 -19.17
CA ILE A 312 -9.53 -15.30 -18.98
C ILE A 312 -9.44 -16.18 -17.74
N ASP A 313 -8.79 -17.33 -17.88
CA ASP A 313 -8.48 -18.26 -16.79
C ASP A 313 -7.04 -18.01 -16.32
N VAL A 314 -6.89 -17.16 -15.31
CA VAL A 314 -5.57 -16.78 -14.77
C VAL A 314 -4.97 -17.92 -13.97
N LEU A 315 -5.80 -18.74 -13.31
CA LEU A 315 -5.34 -19.93 -12.61
C LEU A 315 -4.57 -20.86 -13.59
N ALA A 316 -5.17 -21.15 -14.74
CA ALA A 316 -4.50 -21.93 -15.78
C ALA A 316 -3.22 -21.25 -16.30
N ALA A 317 -3.19 -19.92 -16.36
CA ALA A 317 -2.01 -19.17 -16.77
C ALA A 317 -0.86 -19.27 -15.75
N TYR A 318 -1.15 -19.26 -14.45
CA TYR A 318 -0.16 -19.53 -13.40
C TYR A 318 0.37 -20.97 -13.48
N GLU A 319 -0.51 -21.96 -13.69
CA GLU A 319 -0.07 -23.35 -13.87
C GLU A 319 0.82 -23.52 -15.12
N GLU A 320 0.48 -22.85 -16.23
CA GLU A 320 1.28 -22.84 -17.45
C GLU A 320 2.63 -22.15 -17.26
N ALA A 321 2.68 -21.10 -16.43
CA ALA A 321 3.90 -20.42 -16.01
C ALA A 321 4.75 -21.26 -15.01
N GLY A 322 4.26 -22.42 -14.58
CA GLY A 322 5.00 -23.41 -13.79
C GLY A 322 4.78 -23.35 -12.29
N TYR A 323 3.80 -22.57 -11.80
CA TYR A 323 3.48 -22.52 -10.38
C TYR A 323 2.82 -23.82 -9.92
N THR A 324 3.23 -24.27 -8.73
CA THR A 324 2.43 -25.18 -7.92
C THR A 324 1.40 -24.35 -7.17
N VAL A 325 0.11 -24.53 -7.48
CA VAL A 325 -0.97 -23.77 -6.85
C VAL A 325 -1.57 -24.53 -5.68
N VAL A 326 -1.76 -23.86 -4.54
CA VAL A 326 -2.40 -24.38 -3.32
C VAL A 326 -3.55 -23.46 -2.86
N GLU A 327 -4.56 -24.02 -2.21
CA GLU A 327 -5.79 -23.30 -1.85
C GLU A 327 -6.09 -23.33 -0.34
N ASP A 328 -5.33 -24.10 0.44
CA ASP A 328 -5.52 -24.24 1.90
C ASP A 328 -4.21 -24.58 2.63
N ALA A 329 -4.27 -24.55 3.97
CA ALA A 329 -3.13 -24.82 4.84
C ALA A 329 -2.58 -26.24 4.70
N ASP A 330 -3.46 -27.24 4.51
CA ASP A 330 -3.04 -28.63 4.30
C ASP A 330 -2.29 -28.79 2.97
N GLY A 331 -2.77 -28.14 1.91
CA GLY A 331 -2.12 -28.08 0.61
C GLY A 331 -0.74 -27.44 0.71
N LEU A 332 -0.65 -26.26 1.35
CA LEU A 332 0.62 -25.56 1.58
C LEU A 332 1.61 -26.45 2.36
N SER A 333 1.18 -27.06 3.45
CA SER A 333 2.02 -27.94 4.27
C SER A 333 2.49 -29.17 3.48
N SER A 334 1.60 -29.80 2.72
CA SER A 334 1.89 -31.03 1.97
C SER A 334 2.92 -30.81 0.86
N ILE A 335 2.86 -29.68 0.15
CA ILE A 335 3.81 -29.41 -0.93
C ILE A 335 5.23 -29.11 -0.41
N MET A 336 5.38 -28.68 0.84
CA MET A 336 6.69 -28.42 1.44
C MET A 336 7.48 -29.70 1.74
N GLU A 337 6.87 -30.90 1.64
CA GLU A 337 7.62 -32.16 1.67
C GLU A 337 8.63 -32.27 0.50
N GLU A 338 8.28 -31.67 -0.64
CA GLU A 338 9.14 -31.51 -1.82
C GLU A 338 9.01 -30.07 -2.33
N THR A 339 9.76 -29.15 -1.72
CA THR A 339 9.71 -27.71 -1.99
C THR A 339 9.71 -27.40 -3.49
N PRO A 340 8.67 -26.74 -4.03
CA PRO A 340 8.61 -26.39 -5.45
C PRO A 340 9.57 -25.24 -5.78
N ALA A 341 9.81 -25.03 -7.08
CA ALA A 341 10.56 -23.87 -7.56
C ALA A 341 9.70 -22.60 -7.65
N MET A 342 8.40 -22.77 -7.93
CA MET A 342 7.41 -21.68 -8.08
C MET A 342 6.16 -22.07 -7.29
N LEU A 343 5.71 -21.18 -6.41
CA LEU A 343 4.59 -21.42 -5.49
C LEU A 343 3.57 -20.27 -5.56
N ALA A 344 2.32 -20.62 -5.82
CA ALA A 344 1.19 -19.69 -5.69
C ALA A 344 0.15 -20.26 -4.72
N GLY A 345 -0.37 -19.45 -3.81
CA GLY A 345 -1.31 -19.85 -2.78
C GLY A 345 -2.41 -18.82 -2.62
N PHE A 346 -3.66 -19.26 -2.79
CA PHE A 346 -4.83 -18.38 -2.76
C PHE A 346 -5.86 -18.94 -1.77
N PHE A 347 -5.80 -18.47 -0.53
CA PHE A 347 -6.42 -19.11 0.63
C PHE A 347 -7.81 -18.56 0.98
N HIS A 348 -8.24 -17.50 0.31
CA HIS A 348 -9.55 -16.87 0.49
C HIS A 348 -10.01 -16.18 -0.81
N SER A 349 -11.31 -16.00 -1.00
CA SER A 349 -11.88 -15.32 -2.19
C SER A 349 -11.47 -13.85 -2.30
N GLY A 350 -11.56 -13.13 -1.17
CA GLY A 350 -11.05 -11.77 -0.97
C GLY A 350 -9.86 -11.75 0.01
N ASN A 351 -9.78 -10.76 0.90
CA ASN A 351 -8.81 -10.75 2.01
C ASN A 351 -8.98 -11.97 2.91
N MET A 352 -7.89 -12.47 3.48
CA MET A 352 -7.93 -13.57 4.45
C MET A 352 -8.66 -13.14 5.73
N ASP A 353 -9.22 -14.13 6.44
CA ASP A 353 -9.88 -13.88 7.72
C ASP A 353 -8.85 -13.45 8.78
N VAL A 354 -9.21 -12.48 9.61
CA VAL A 354 -8.35 -11.97 10.69
C VAL A 354 -7.98 -13.07 11.69
N TRP A 355 -6.87 -12.90 12.39
CA TRP A 355 -6.38 -13.90 13.35
C TRP A 355 -7.44 -14.25 14.40
N LEU A 356 -8.15 -13.24 14.92
CA LEU A 356 -9.14 -13.43 15.97
C LEU A 356 -10.32 -14.28 15.52
N ASP A 357 -10.74 -14.15 14.26
CA ASP A 357 -11.84 -14.94 13.72
C ASP A 357 -11.39 -16.36 13.36
N ARG A 358 -10.15 -16.54 12.88
CA ARG A 358 -9.60 -17.88 12.63
C ARG A 358 -9.35 -18.69 13.90
N ASN A 359 -9.07 -18.04 15.03
CA ASN A 359 -8.60 -18.72 16.25
C ASN A 359 -9.53 -18.62 17.47
N VAL A 360 -10.33 -17.54 17.59
CA VAL A 360 -11.19 -17.30 18.76
C VAL A 360 -12.67 -17.32 18.38
N TYR A 361 -13.07 -16.53 17.38
CA TYR A 361 -14.45 -16.43 16.90
C TYR A 361 -14.67 -17.24 15.61
N THR A 362 -14.33 -18.52 15.66
CA THR A 362 -14.30 -19.42 14.47
C THR A 362 -15.66 -19.57 13.77
N ASP A 363 -16.76 -19.24 14.44
CA ASP A 363 -18.09 -19.21 13.82
C ASP A 363 -18.22 -18.12 12.74
N ASN A 364 -17.33 -17.12 12.72
CA ASN A 364 -17.24 -16.10 11.68
C ASN A 364 -16.62 -16.66 10.38
N VAL A 365 -15.80 -17.71 10.49
CA VAL A 365 -15.09 -18.33 9.36
C VAL A 365 -15.88 -19.53 8.84
N THR A 366 -16.72 -19.28 7.83
CA THR A 366 -17.66 -20.31 7.32
C THR A 366 -17.27 -20.91 5.97
N THR A 367 -16.67 -20.12 5.08
CA THR A 367 -16.40 -20.52 3.69
C THR A 367 -15.00 -21.09 3.50
N PHE A 368 -13.99 -20.51 4.17
CA PHE A 368 -12.58 -20.88 4.04
C PHE A 368 -11.96 -21.26 5.41
N PRO A 369 -12.43 -22.35 6.07
CA PRO A 369 -12.02 -22.67 7.44
C PRO A 369 -10.58 -23.19 7.59
N ASN A 370 -9.87 -23.46 6.49
CA ASN A 370 -8.53 -24.06 6.49
C ASN A 370 -7.46 -23.11 5.93
N GLN A 371 -7.46 -21.86 6.38
CA GLN A 371 -6.48 -20.84 5.97
C GLN A 371 -5.18 -20.98 6.77
N PRO A 372 -3.99 -20.91 6.12
CA PRO A 372 -2.73 -20.82 6.85
C PRO A 372 -2.59 -19.46 7.54
N GLY A 373 -1.74 -19.39 8.57
CA GLY A 373 -1.31 -18.12 9.18
C GLY A 373 -0.27 -17.38 8.36
N LEU A 374 -0.08 -16.09 8.67
CA LEU A 374 0.96 -15.28 8.04
C LEU A 374 2.36 -15.87 8.30
N GLU A 375 2.56 -16.44 9.49
CA GLU A 375 3.78 -17.14 9.88
C GLU A 375 4.05 -18.35 8.97
N GLU A 376 3.04 -19.21 8.77
CA GLU A 376 3.16 -20.43 7.95
C GLU A 376 3.43 -20.10 6.48
N MET A 377 2.74 -19.10 5.93
CA MET A 377 2.98 -18.63 4.57
C MET A 377 4.39 -18.06 4.42
N THR A 378 4.85 -17.26 5.37
CA THR A 378 6.18 -16.63 5.32
C THR A 378 7.30 -17.68 5.38
N LEU A 379 7.18 -18.67 6.27
CA LEU A 379 8.17 -19.75 6.36
C LEU A 379 8.19 -20.60 5.09
N ALA A 380 7.03 -20.93 4.51
CA ALA A 380 6.97 -21.62 3.22
C ALA A 380 7.61 -20.81 2.08
N ALA A 381 7.40 -19.49 2.07
CA ALA A 381 8.05 -18.60 1.11
C ALA A 381 9.58 -18.64 1.24
N LEU A 382 10.11 -18.61 2.46
CA LEU A 382 11.56 -18.70 2.71
C LEU A 382 12.17 -20.03 2.24
N GLU A 383 11.46 -21.15 2.43
CA GLU A 383 11.90 -22.45 1.89
C GLU A 383 12.02 -22.42 0.36
N VAL A 384 11.05 -21.81 -0.34
CA VAL A 384 11.11 -21.69 -1.81
C VAL A 384 12.24 -20.75 -2.24
N LEU A 385 12.28 -19.52 -1.70
CA LEU A 385 13.18 -18.45 -2.13
C LEU A 385 14.66 -18.74 -1.82
N SER A 386 14.94 -19.42 -0.71
CA SER A 386 16.31 -19.73 -0.28
C SER A 386 17.04 -20.74 -1.18
N GLN A 387 16.32 -21.40 -2.10
CA GLN A 387 16.92 -22.25 -3.13
C GLN A 387 17.79 -21.44 -4.12
N ASN A 388 17.60 -20.13 -4.22
CA ASN A 388 18.38 -19.28 -5.11
C ASN A 388 19.68 -18.78 -4.44
N GLU A 389 20.82 -19.22 -4.97
CA GLU A 389 22.13 -18.84 -4.44
C GLU A 389 22.44 -17.33 -4.60
N ASN A 390 21.73 -16.61 -5.46
CA ASN A 390 21.87 -15.16 -5.62
C ASN A 390 21.15 -14.34 -4.54
N GLY A 391 20.33 -14.99 -3.70
CA GLY A 391 19.52 -14.34 -2.66
C GLY A 391 18.11 -14.02 -3.12
N PHE A 392 17.36 -13.33 -2.25
CA PHE A 392 15.96 -13.02 -2.50
C PHE A 392 15.49 -11.67 -1.94
N TYR A 393 14.43 -11.14 -2.54
CA TYR A 393 13.57 -10.11 -1.98
C TYR A 393 12.22 -10.72 -1.57
N LEU A 394 11.78 -10.47 -0.36
CA LEU A 394 10.49 -10.93 0.15
C LEU A 394 9.74 -9.75 0.79
N GLU A 395 8.52 -9.49 0.32
CA GLU A 395 7.60 -8.58 0.99
C GLU A 395 6.54 -9.38 1.77
N VAL A 396 6.36 -9.05 3.05
CA VAL A 396 5.41 -9.72 3.96
C VAL A 396 4.48 -8.68 4.58
N GLU A 397 3.18 -8.80 4.35
CA GLU A 397 2.19 -7.82 4.77
C GLU A 397 1.20 -8.39 5.82
N GLY A 398 1.14 -7.74 6.98
CA GLY A 398 0.03 -7.83 7.92
C GLY A 398 -1.05 -6.81 7.56
N ALA A 399 -1.89 -7.13 6.57
CA ALA A 399 -2.78 -6.16 5.92
C ALA A 399 -4.00 -5.76 6.77
N SER A 400 -4.46 -6.68 7.63
CA SER A 400 -5.70 -6.48 8.37
C SER A 400 -5.57 -5.53 9.55
N VAL A 401 -4.36 -5.08 9.91
CA VAL A 401 -4.19 -4.00 10.90
C VAL A 401 -4.97 -2.76 10.44
N ASP A 402 -4.77 -2.31 9.20
CA ASP A 402 -5.53 -1.23 8.57
C ASP A 402 -7.01 -1.55 8.43
N LYS A 403 -7.31 -2.72 7.85
CA LYS A 403 -8.69 -3.11 7.53
C LYS A 403 -9.58 -3.13 8.76
N GLN A 404 -9.02 -3.42 9.94
CA GLN A 404 -9.73 -3.42 11.22
C GLN A 404 -9.65 -2.08 11.97
N LEU A 405 -8.59 -1.28 11.73
CA LEU A 405 -8.53 0.09 12.21
C LEU A 405 -9.62 0.96 11.58
N HIS A 406 -9.95 0.78 10.29
CA HIS A 406 -11.04 1.51 9.61
C HIS A 406 -12.41 1.42 10.32
N PRO A 407 -12.96 0.22 10.59
CA PRO A 407 -14.22 0.04 11.33
C PRO A 407 -14.09 0.25 12.84
N MET A 408 -12.91 0.62 13.35
CA MET A 408 -12.63 0.76 14.78
C MET A 408 -12.76 -0.56 15.55
N ASP A 409 -12.40 -1.68 14.92
CA ASP A 409 -12.30 -3.01 15.54
C ASP A 409 -10.87 -3.23 16.05
N PHE A 410 -10.56 -2.56 17.17
CA PHE A 410 -9.19 -2.46 17.66
C PHE A 410 -8.63 -3.78 18.19
N ASP A 411 -9.47 -4.66 18.73
CA ASP A 411 -9.06 -6.00 19.17
C ASP A 411 -8.58 -6.83 17.98
N ARG A 412 -9.33 -6.86 16.87
CA ARG A 412 -8.90 -7.55 15.63
C ARG A 412 -7.66 -6.91 15.02
N ALA A 413 -7.57 -5.57 15.01
CA ALA A 413 -6.36 -4.88 14.54
C ALA A 413 -5.12 -5.25 15.35
N VAL A 414 -5.23 -5.29 16.68
CA VAL A 414 -4.12 -5.69 17.56
C VAL A 414 -3.78 -7.16 17.38
N ALA A 415 -4.77 -8.05 17.25
CA ALA A 415 -4.54 -9.48 17.02
C ALA A 415 -3.69 -9.73 15.77
N ASP A 416 -4.03 -9.11 14.64
CA ASP A 416 -3.25 -9.25 13.40
C ASP A 416 -1.87 -8.59 13.51
N MET A 417 -1.71 -7.55 14.33
CA MET A 417 -0.39 -7.00 14.65
C MET A 417 0.46 -7.96 15.50
N ILE A 418 -0.14 -8.73 16.40
CA ILE A 418 0.54 -9.81 17.14
C ILE A 418 0.93 -10.93 16.17
N GLU A 419 0.08 -11.29 15.21
CA GLU A 419 0.41 -12.29 14.18
C GLU A 419 1.61 -11.86 13.33
N LEU A 420 1.67 -10.58 12.90
CA LEU A 420 2.83 -10.05 12.19
C LEU A 420 4.09 -10.04 13.06
N ASP A 421 3.98 -9.63 14.33
CA ASP A 421 5.09 -9.66 15.28
C ASP A 421 5.68 -11.08 15.47
N ARG A 422 4.81 -12.08 15.61
CA ARG A 422 5.21 -13.49 15.68
C ARG A 422 5.83 -13.98 14.37
N THR A 423 5.28 -13.57 13.23
CA THR A 423 5.84 -13.88 11.90
C THR A 423 7.27 -13.35 11.78
N ILE A 424 7.52 -12.13 12.26
CA ILE A 424 8.86 -11.53 12.27
C ILE A 424 9.81 -12.34 13.17
N ALA A 425 9.37 -12.72 14.37
CA ALA A 425 10.17 -13.55 15.28
C ALA A 425 10.52 -14.90 14.64
N ALA A 426 9.52 -15.62 14.09
CA ALA A 426 9.72 -16.90 13.42
C ALA A 426 10.65 -16.78 12.19
N THR A 427 10.53 -15.70 11.43
CA THR A 427 11.43 -15.42 10.31
C THR A 427 12.87 -15.24 10.77
N MET A 428 13.10 -14.49 11.85
CA MET A 428 14.43 -14.33 12.42
C MET A 428 15.02 -15.66 12.90
N GLU A 429 14.22 -16.48 13.59
CA GLU A 429 14.63 -17.82 14.04
C GLU A 429 14.99 -18.72 12.86
N TRP A 430 14.18 -18.71 11.80
CA TRP A 430 14.43 -19.47 10.58
C TRP A 430 15.72 -19.00 9.88
N LEU A 431 15.93 -17.69 9.76
CA LEU A 431 17.14 -17.13 9.17
C LEU A 431 18.38 -17.46 10.00
N GLU A 432 18.30 -17.42 11.34
CA GLU A 432 19.42 -17.82 12.20
C GLU A 432 19.73 -19.31 12.05
N ALA A 433 18.70 -20.17 12.06
CA ALA A 433 18.83 -21.62 11.91
C ALA A 433 19.47 -22.01 10.57
N ASN A 434 19.23 -21.23 9.51
CA ASN A 434 19.78 -21.43 8.18
C ASN A 434 21.07 -20.63 7.91
N GLY A 435 21.57 -19.87 8.90
CA GLY A 435 22.81 -19.10 8.78
C GLY A 435 22.72 -17.92 7.81
N MET A 436 21.52 -17.37 7.62
CA MET A 436 21.22 -16.29 6.67
C MET A 436 21.00 -14.93 7.34
N LEU A 437 20.79 -14.90 8.68
CA LEU A 437 20.43 -13.69 9.42
C LEU A 437 21.45 -12.54 9.22
N GLU A 438 22.74 -12.83 9.28
CA GLU A 438 23.81 -11.82 9.12
C GLU A 438 23.94 -11.29 7.69
N ASP A 439 23.43 -12.02 6.69
CA ASP A 439 23.46 -11.64 5.27
C ASP A 439 22.11 -11.03 4.82
N THR A 440 21.17 -10.82 5.72
CA THR A 440 19.80 -10.38 5.39
C THR A 440 19.50 -9.03 6.01
N LEU A 441 19.11 -8.06 5.18
CA LEU A 441 18.48 -6.83 5.65
C LEU A 441 17.02 -7.15 5.99
N LEU A 442 16.63 -6.85 7.23
CA LEU A 442 15.24 -6.89 7.68
C LEU A 442 14.77 -5.44 7.87
N VAL A 443 13.62 -5.10 7.29
CA VAL A 443 12.97 -3.79 7.45
C VAL A 443 11.52 -4.02 7.87
N PHE A 444 11.08 -3.32 8.91
CA PHE A 444 9.67 -3.25 9.31
C PHE A 444 9.23 -1.81 9.17
N VAL A 445 8.15 -1.58 8.43
CA VAL A 445 7.62 -0.25 8.20
C VAL A 445 6.12 -0.30 7.89
N PRO A 446 5.27 0.50 8.56
CA PRO A 446 3.91 0.74 8.11
C PRO A 446 3.90 1.54 6.82
N ASP A 447 2.89 1.36 5.98
CA ASP A 447 2.71 2.17 4.76
C ASP A 447 2.08 3.54 5.07
N HIS A 448 1.26 3.62 6.12
CA HIS A 448 0.70 4.84 6.69
C HIS A 448 0.28 4.66 8.16
N ALA A 449 -0.21 5.75 8.76
CA ALA A 449 -0.69 5.77 10.13
C ALA A 449 -2.21 6.00 10.20
N HIS A 450 -2.81 5.53 11.29
CA HIS A 450 -4.17 5.89 11.73
C HIS A 450 -4.15 6.75 13.00
N SER A 451 -5.20 7.54 13.25
CA SER A 451 -5.30 8.39 14.46
C SER A 451 -5.61 7.63 15.76
N PHE A 452 -5.32 6.33 15.78
CA PHE A 452 -5.54 5.46 16.94
C PHE A 452 -4.67 5.89 18.12
N ASP A 453 -5.25 5.92 19.32
CA ASP A 453 -4.51 6.14 20.57
C ASP A 453 -5.22 5.48 21.77
N VAL A 454 -4.47 5.27 22.86
CA VAL A 454 -4.95 4.72 24.14
C VAL A 454 -4.83 5.80 25.21
N TYR A 455 -5.96 6.26 25.74
CA TYR A 455 -6.01 7.37 26.71
C TYR A 455 -6.35 6.94 28.16
N GLY A 456 -6.52 5.64 28.39
CA GLY A 456 -6.80 5.10 29.73
C GLY A 456 -7.16 3.61 29.71
N THR A 457 -7.92 3.18 30.71
CA THR A 457 -8.52 1.84 30.77
C THR A 457 -10.01 1.94 31.07
N VAL A 458 -10.76 0.86 30.88
CA VAL A 458 -12.19 0.79 31.21
C VAL A 458 -12.43 -0.35 32.19
N ASP A 459 -13.19 -0.08 33.26
CA ASP A 459 -13.77 -1.09 34.13
C ASP A 459 -15.06 -1.62 33.50
N VAL A 460 -14.99 -2.78 32.86
CA VAL A 460 -16.12 -3.34 32.09
C VAL A 460 -17.29 -3.68 33.01
N GLU A 461 -17.06 -4.21 34.21
CA GLU A 461 -18.12 -4.45 35.19
C GLU A 461 -18.85 -3.15 35.59
N ALA A 462 -18.10 -2.09 35.89
CA ALA A 462 -18.70 -0.80 36.24
C ALA A 462 -19.39 -0.13 35.04
N PHE A 463 -18.85 -0.31 33.84
CA PHE A 463 -19.42 0.21 32.59
C PHE A 463 -20.78 -0.44 32.32
N ASN A 464 -20.85 -1.77 32.36
CA ASN A 464 -22.07 -2.53 32.12
C ASN A 464 -23.13 -2.36 33.23
N ALA A 465 -22.71 -2.07 34.47
CA ALA A 465 -23.64 -1.80 35.58
C ALA A 465 -24.28 -0.39 35.53
N ALA A 466 -23.76 0.52 34.71
CA ALA A 466 -24.25 1.89 34.64
C ALA A 466 -25.61 2.00 33.91
N GLU A 467 -26.54 2.74 34.51
CA GLU A 467 -27.90 2.95 33.96
C GLU A 467 -27.94 4.02 32.85
N ASP A 468 -26.91 4.86 32.73
CA ASP A 468 -26.84 5.94 31.76
C ASP A 468 -25.42 6.18 31.21
N VAL A 469 -25.33 7.01 30.17
CA VAL A 469 -24.07 7.36 29.49
C VAL A 469 -23.08 8.03 30.44
N LEU A 470 -23.55 8.81 31.41
CA LEU A 470 -22.67 9.47 32.37
C LEU A 470 -22.01 8.46 33.32
N GLY A 471 -22.77 7.47 33.79
CA GLY A 471 -22.27 6.34 34.56
C GLY A 471 -21.23 5.54 33.80
N ARG A 472 -21.47 5.21 32.52
CA ARG A 472 -20.50 4.53 31.66
C ARG A 472 -19.20 5.30 31.53
N ARG A 473 -19.28 6.63 31.36
CA ARG A 473 -18.10 7.50 31.32
C ARG A 473 -17.32 7.53 32.63
N PHE A 474 -17.94 7.28 33.79
CA PHE A 474 -17.22 7.14 35.06
C PHE A 474 -16.46 5.82 35.19
N ALA A 475 -16.78 4.81 34.38
CA ALA A 475 -16.02 3.56 34.30
C ALA A 475 -14.72 3.71 33.49
N ILE A 476 -14.58 4.78 32.70
CA ILE A 476 -13.34 5.13 32.02
C ILE A 476 -12.36 5.71 33.04
N ARG A 477 -11.24 5.02 33.22
CA ARG A 477 -10.21 5.30 34.21
C ARG A 477 -9.02 6.01 33.56
N THR A 478 -8.58 7.10 34.18
CA THR A 478 -7.46 7.94 33.70
C THR A 478 -6.40 8.14 34.77
N TYR A 479 -5.18 8.51 34.36
CA TYR A 479 -4.04 8.75 35.25
C TYR A 479 -3.83 7.58 36.24
N ALA A 480 -3.77 7.87 37.55
CA ALA A 480 -3.57 6.85 38.58
C ALA A 480 -4.70 5.81 38.63
N ALA A 481 -5.92 6.15 38.19
CA ALA A 481 -7.03 5.20 38.18
C ALA A 481 -6.90 4.18 37.04
N ALA A 482 -6.18 4.52 35.96
CA ALA A 482 -6.05 3.63 34.80
C ALA A 482 -5.47 2.27 35.20
N GLY A 483 -4.52 2.23 36.13
CA GLY A 483 -3.88 0.98 36.53
C GLY A 483 -3.28 0.25 35.31
N TYR A 484 -3.35 -1.08 35.31
CA TYR A 484 -2.97 -1.93 34.19
C TYR A 484 -4.19 -2.71 33.70
N PRO A 485 -4.29 -3.00 32.39
CA PRO A 485 -5.32 -3.91 31.89
C PRO A 485 -5.10 -5.32 32.43
N THR A 486 -6.14 -6.16 32.34
CA THR A 486 -6.14 -7.52 32.91
C THR A 486 -6.00 -8.63 31.86
N TYR A 487 -5.38 -8.35 30.72
CA TYR A 487 -4.93 -9.39 29.78
C TYR A 487 -3.88 -10.28 30.43
N THR A 488 -3.97 -11.58 30.17
CA THR A 488 -2.99 -12.60 30.59
C THR A 488 -2.63 -13.47 29.41
N ASP A 489 -1.40 -13.94 29.43
CA ASP A 489 -0.85 -14.91 28.48
C ASP A 489 -0.13 -15.96 29.32
N GLU A 490 -0.85 -17.02 29.73
CA GLU A 490 -0.31 -18.09 30.57
C GLU A 490 0.47 -19.14 29.78
N ASP A 491 0.16 -19.32 28.49
CA ASP A 491 0.81 -20.31 27.63
C ASP A 491 2.06 -19.79 26.90
N GLY A 492 2.26 -18.47 26.91
CA GLY A 492 3.45 -17.79 26.41
C GLY A 492 3.46 -17.65 24.89
N ASP A 493 2.31 -17.72 24.24
CA ASP A 493 2.17 -17.59 22.79
C ASP A 493 1.96 -16.14 22.32
N TYR A 494 1.98 -15.19 23.26
CA TYR A 494 1.80 -13.75 23.09
C TYR A 494 0.40 -13.27 22.75
N PHE A 495 -0.56 -14.16 22.54
CA PHE A 495 -1.97 -13.78 22.46
C PHE A 495 -2.59 -13.82 23.87
N PRO A 496 -3.53 -12.92 24.17
CA PRO A 496 -4.29 -13.03 25.41
C PRO A 496 -5.09 -14.34 25.47
N ASP A 497 -5.05 -15.03 26.61
CA ASP A 497 -5.89 -16.21 26.89
C ASP A 497 -7.40 -15.88 26.81
N ALA A 498 -7.73 -14.62 27.13
CA ALA A 498 -9.07 -14.07 27.05
C ALA A 498 -9.01 -12.62 26.54
N TRP A 499 -9.87 -12.30 25.58
CA TRP A 499 -10.02 -10.95 25.02
C TRP A 499 -11.09 -10.13 25.74
N ASP A 500 -12.09 -10.80 26.36
CA ASP A 500 -13.16 -10.21 27.15
C ASP A 500 -12.74 -9.96 28.61
N VAL A 501 -11.71 -9.13 28.78
CA VAL A 501 -11.11 -8.84 30.10
C VAL A 501 -11.90 -7.79 30.90
N ASN A 502 -11.84 -7.85 32.23
CA ASN A 502 -12.55 -6.89 33.08
C ASN A 502 -11.97 -5.47 33.01
N ILE A 503 -10.65 -5.32 32.99
CA ILE A 503 -9.98 -4.03 32.77
C ILE A 503 -9.37 -4.05 31.37
N THR A 504 -10.04 -3.39 30.43
CA THR A 504 -9.63 -3.25 29.02
C THR A 504 -9.04 -1.86 28.76
N LEU A 505 -8.55 -1.61 27.55
CA LEU A 505 -8.03 -0.31 27.13
C LEU A 505 -9.16 0.68 26.83
N ALA A 506 -9.00 1.93 27.25
CA ALA A 506 -9.81 3.03 26.75
C ALA A 506 -9.09 3.62 25.53
N TRP A 507 -9.45 3.12 24.36
CA TRP A 507 -8.89 3.51 23.07
C TRP A 507 -9.89 4.26 22.21
N GLY A 508 -9.41 4.81 21.10
CA GLY A 508 -10.25 5.41 20.09
C GLY A 508 -9.44 6.08 18.99
N LYS A 509 -10.18 6.65 18.04
CA LYS A 509 -9.65 7.46 16.96
C LYS A 509 -10.13 8.90 17.08
N VAL A 510 -9.32 9.80 16.55
CA VAL A 510 -9.69 11.20 16.40
C VAL A 510 -10.59 11.37 15.18
N ASP A 511 -10.38 10.62 14.10
CA ASP A 511 -11.11 10.74 12.85
C ASP A 511 -12.12 9.59 12.71
N ASN A 512 -13.39 9.86 12.97
CA ASN A 512 -14.40 8.80 13.02
C ASN A 512 -15.76 9.26 12.47
N PRO A 513 -16.57 8.31 11.95
CA PRO A 513 -17.99 8.55 11.68
C PRO A 513 -18.76 8.68 13.00
N LEU A 514 -20.07 8.86 12.95
CA LEU A 514 -20.91 8.66 14.13
C LEU A 514 -20.97 7.16 14.45
N TYR A 515 -20.69 6.77 15.70
CA TYR A 515 -20.70 5.37 16.15
C TYR A 515 -20.99 5.27 17.66
N THR A 516 -21.06 4.05 18.16
CA THR A 516 -21.20 3.73 19.58
C THR A 516 -20.01 2.88 20.02
N GLU A 517 -19.47 3.11 21.21
CA GLU A 517 -18.30 2.38 21.71
C GLU A 517 -18.57 1.82 23.11
N ASP A 518 -18.35 0.51 23.29
CA ASP A 518 -18.44 -0.14 24.60
C ASP A 518 -17.11 -0.71 25.14
N TYR A 519 -16.03 -0.58 24.37
CA TYR A 519 -14.64 -0.97 24.69
C TYR A 519 -14.40 -2.47 24.87
N GLN A 520 -15.42 -3.30 24.64
CA GLN A 520 -15.31 -4.74 24.74
C GLN A 520 -15.09 -5.34 23.36
N VAL A 521 -14.39 -6.47 23.33
CA VAL A 521 -14.22 -7.24 22.10
C VAL A 521 -15.58 -7.66 21.54
N SER A 522 -15.82 -7.34 20.26
CA SER A 522 -17.04 -7.76 19.57
C SER A 522 -16.90 -9.20 19.07
N PRO A 523 -17.88 -10.09 19.33
CA PRO A 523 -17.83 -11.48 18.86
C PRO A 523 -18.01 -11.61 17.34
N VAL A 524 -18.42 -10.53 16.67
CA VAL A 524 -18.54 -10.43 15.21
C VAL A 524 -17.77 -9.20 14.71
N PRO A 525 -17.29 -9.17 13.46
CA PRO A 525 -16.65 -7.99 12.90
C PRO A 525 -17.51 -6.74 13.05
N ARG A 526 -16.91 -5.63 13.49
CA ARG A 526 -17.64 -4.39 13.72
C ARG A 526 -18.12 -3.74 12.42
N THR A 527 -19.27 -3.09 12.51
CA THR A 527 -19.79 -2.20 11.47
C THR A 527 -20.28 -0.93 12.17
N PRO A 528 -19.41 0.06 12.41
CA PRO A 528 -19.68 1.13 13.36
C PRO A 528 -20.82 2.07 12.93
N SER A 529 -21.03 2.20 11.61
CA SER A 529 -22.05 3.06 11.05
C SER A 529 -22.76 2.42 9.85
N ILE A 530 -24.01 2.82 9.62
CA ILE A 530 -24.84 2.39 8.51
C ILE A 530 -25.45 3.60 7.80
N ARG A 531 -25.85 3.41 6.54
CA ARG A 531 -26.38 4.48 5.71
C ARG A 531 -27.88 4.67 5.92
N ASP A 532 -28.29 5.91 6.19
CA ASP A 532 -29.70 6.29 6.33
C ASP A 532 -30.40 6.51 4.97
N GLU A 533 -31.71 6.78 5.01
CA GLU A 533 -32.52 7.04 3.80
C GLU A 533 -32.10 8.30 3.01
N ASN A 534 -31.37 9.21 3.64
CA ASN A 534 -30.85 10.44 3.04
C ASN A 534 -29.41 10.27 2.53
N GLY A 535 -28.81 9.10 2.72
CA GLY A 535 -27.47 8.77 2.29
C GLY A 535 -26.36 9.13 3.26
N ASN A 536 -26.67 9.58 4.48
CA ASN A 536 -25.69 9.90 5.53
C ASN A 536 -25.38 8.66 6.36
N TYR A 537 -24.16 8.56 6.87
CA TYR A 537 -23.80 7.54 7.84
C TYR A 537 -24.22 7.94 9.26
N ILE A 538 -24.94 7.04 9.92
CA ILE A 538 -25.42 7.13 11.30
C ILE A 538 -24.88 5.95 12.10
N PRO A 539 -24.82 6.03 13.46
CA PRO A 539 -24.39 4.90 14.27
C PRO A 539 -25.22 3.66 13.94
N ASN A 540 -24.55 2.52 13.80
CA ASN A 540 -25.23 1.24 13.65
C ASN A 540 -25.87 0.86 15.00
N PRO A 541 -27.20 0.70 15.10
CA PRO A 541 -27.85 0.34 16.35
C PRO A 541 -27.53 -1.10 16.80
N ASP A 542 -27.00 -1.93 15.90
CA ASP A 542 -26.62 -3.32 16.20
C ASP A 542 -25.14 -3.43 16.62
N ASP A 543 -24.33 -2.39 16.41
CA ASP A 543 -22.93 -2.29 16.85
C ASP A 543 -22.88 -1.58 18.22
N ASP A 544 -22.35 -2.26 19.24
CA ASP A 544 -22.26 -1.79 20.62
C ASP A 544 -23.54 -1.11 21.15
N PRO A 545 -24.72 -1.77 21.13
CA PRO A 545 -26.01 -1.15 21.47
C PRO A 545 -26.08 -0.56 22.89
N ASN A 546 -25.17 -0.99 23.78
CA ASN A 546 -25.07 -0.53 25.16
C ASN A 546 -23.90 0.44 25.40
N GLY A 547 -23.17 0.85 24.37
CA GLY A 547 -22.01 1.71 24.53
C GLY A 547 -22.32 3.18 24.75
N ILE A 548 -21.30 4.01 24.58
CA ILE A 548 -21.36 5.46 24.62
C ILE A 548 -21.48 5.97 23.18
N PRO A 549 -22.51 6.78 22.85
CA PRO A 549 -22.57 7.43 21.55
C PRO A 549 -21.43 8.45 21.41
N LEU A 550 -20.64 8.32 20.34
CA LEU A 550 -19.52 9.21 20.03
C LEU A 550 -19.84 10.04 18.78
N GLY A 551 -19.44 11.32 18.83
CA GLY A 551 -19.66 12.26 17.74
C GLY A 551 -18.71 12.00 16.58
N GLY A 552 -19.20 12.13 15.35
CA GLY A 552 -18.39 12.08 14.14
C GLY A 552 -17.83 13.45 13.77
N ASN A 553 -16.63 13.46 13.20
CA ASN A 553 -15.96 14.67 12.72
C ASN A 553 -15.45 14.55 11.27
N LEU A 554 -15.72 13.42 10.62
CA LEU A 554 -15.52 13.22 9.19
C LEU A 554 -16.71 13.74 8.36
N ASP A 555 -16.54 13.75 7.04
CA ASP A 555 -17.65 13.98 6.12
C ASP A 555 -18.77 12.96 6.41
N PRO A 556 -20.05 13.37 6.49
CA PRO A 556 -21.18 12.46 6.73
C PRO A 556 -21.33 11.31 5.72
N ALA A 557 -20.62 11.35 4.58
CA ALA A 557 -20.52 10.27 3.61
C ALA A 557 -19.43 9.22 3.96
N SER A 558 -18.68 9.39 5.06
CA SER A 558 -17.68 8.43 5.52
C SER A 558 -18.31 7.43 6.49
N SER A 559 -18.15 6.13 6.22
CA SER A 559 -18.70 5.04 7.05
C SER A 559 -17.76 4.55 8.15
N THR A 560 -16.48 4.90 8.04
CA THR A 560 -15.35 4.39 8.82
C THR A 560 -14.33 5.51 9.02
N SER A 561 -13.34 5.31 9.89
CA SER A 561 -12.19 6.23 9.99
C SER A 561 -11.36 6.21 8.70
N VAL A 562 -10.39 7.11 8.56
CA VAL A 562 -9.46 7.19 7.42
C VAL A 562 -8.01 7.19 7.89
N HIS A 563 -7.06 7.22 6.95
CA HIS A 563 -5.64 7.34 7.26
C HIS A 563 -5.28 8.75 7.74
N THR A 564 -4.06 8.92 8.23
CA THR A 564 -3.60 10.19 8.82
C THR A 564 -2.21 10.61 8.38
N LEU A 565 -1.91 11.88 8.63
CA LEU A 565 -0.63 12.55 8.30
C LEU A 565 0.55 12.11 9.19
N GLN A 566 0.34 11.27 10.21
CA GLN A 566 1.42 10.96 11.15
C GLN A 566 2.55 10.20 10.45
N ASP A 567 3.79 10.63 10.68
CA ASP A 567 4.96 9.84 10.30
C ASP A 567 4.89 8.46 10.95
N VAL A 568 5.29 7.44 10.20
CA VAL A 568 5.31 6.05 10.65
C VAL A 568 6.71 5.64 11.08
N PRO A 569 6.86 4.76 12.08
CA PRO A 569 8.16 4.27 12.49
C PRO A 569 8.72 3.25 11.49
N VAL A 570 10.04 3.27 11.29
CA VAL A 570 10.78 2.20 10.60
C VAL A 570 11.76 1.57 11.57
N TRP A 571 11.78 0.24 11.65
CA TRP A 571 12.82 -0.52 12.34
C TRP A 571 13.61 -1.33 11.32
N ALA A 572 14.93 -1.42 11.51
CA ALA A 572 15.77 -2.22 10.63
C ALA A 572 16.87 -2.98 11.37
N ASN A 573 17.25 -4.14 10.83
CA ASN A 573 18.34 -4.99 11.32
C ASN A 573 19.11 -5.61 10.15
N GLY A 574 20.39 -5.94 10.38
CA GLY A 574 21.27 -6.55 9.36
C GLY A 574 22.05 -5.52 8.54
N PRO A 575 22.72 -5.96 7.46
CA PRO A 575 23.61 -5.09 6.68
C PRO A 575 22.88 -3.89 6.06
N GLY A 576 23.37 -2.68 6.32
CA GLY A 576 22.80 -1.43 5.79
C GLY A 576 21.64 -0.85 6.61
N ALA A 577 21.25 -1.49 7.72
CA ALA A 577 20.16 -1.03 8.58
C ALA A 577 20.37 0.41 9.11
N GLU A 578 21.61 0.85 9.29
CA GLU A 578 21.95 2.19 9.79
C GLU A 578 21.43 3.33 8.89
N TYR A 579 21.09 3.01 7.64
CA TYR A 579 20.48 3.94 6.70
C TYR A 579 19.14 4.48 7.21
N PHE A 580 18.38 3.65 7.92
CA PHE A 580 17.02 3.96 8.36
C PHE A 580 16.98 4.80 9.64
N GLY A 581 18.12 5.08 10.27
CA GLY A 581 18.18 5.96 11.44
C GLY A 581 17.84 7.41 11.07
N GLY A 582 16.94 8.04 11.81
CA GLY A 582 16.56 9.46 11.62
C GLY A 582 15.13 9.65 11.11
N SER A 583 14.93 10.66 10.26
CA SER A 583 13.63 10.98 9.65
C SER A 583 13.82 11.13 8.16
N HIS A 584 12.98 10.44 7.39
CA HIS A 584 13.16 10.20 5.96
C HIS A 584 11.83 10.34 5.20
N GLU A 585 11.91 10.56 3.90
CA GLU A 585 10.77 10.39 3.00
C GLU A 585 10.54 8.90 2.70
N ASN A 586 9.29 8.51 2.41
CA ASN A 586 8.95 7.11 2.08
C ASN A 586 9.79 6.48 0.95
N ILE A 587 10.23 7.25 -0.04
CA ILE A 587 11.11 6.75 -1.11
C ILE A 587 12.46 6.23 -0.58
N GLU A 588 12.87 6.61 0.63
CA GLU A 588 14.11 6.13 1.24
C GLU A 588 14.04 4.66 1.66
N ILE A 589 12.85 4.07 1.74
CA ILE A 589 12.71 2.60 1.90
C ILE A 589 13.32 1.88 0.71
N PHE A 590 12.95 2.27 -0.51
CA PHE A 590 13.53 1.75 -1.75
C PHE A 590 15.05 1.93 -1.78
N PHE A 591 15.54 3.15 -1.55
CA PHE A 591 16.97 3.44 -1.64
C PHE A 591 17.78 2.79 -0.52
N GLY A 592 17.22 2.63 0.67
CA GLY A 592 17.85 1.89 1.76
C GLY A 592 18.05 0.42 1.40
N MET A 593 17.01 -0.23 0.86
CA MET A 593 17.10 -1.62 0.38
C MET A 593 18.09 -1.76 -0.78
N ALA A 594 18.05 -0.87 -1.77
CA ALA A 594 18.99 -0.85 -2.88
C ALA A 594 20.43 -0.65 -2.42
N ASN A 595 20.66 0.24 -1.45
CA ASN A 595 21.99 0.50 -0.90
C ASN A 595 22.56 -0.71 -0.17
N ALA A 596 21.72 -1.41 0.61
CA ALA A 596 22.11 -2.62 1.32
C ALA A 596 22.50 -3.76 0.35
N LEU A 597 21.80 -3.90 -0.78
CA LEU A 597 22.17 -4.86 -1.83
C LEU A 597 23.34 -4.41 -2.70
N GLY A 598 23.71 -3.13 -2.67
CA GLY A 598 24.68 -2.57 -3.61
C GLY A 598 24.15 -2.60 -5.04
N LEU A 599 22.83 -2.44 -5.18
CA LEU A 599 22.11 -2.53 -6.44
C LEU A 599 22.58 -1.40 -7.37
N ASN A 600 23.19 -1.78 -8.49
CA ASN A 600 23.65 -0.86 -9.54
C ASN A 600 23.28 -1.42 -10.92
N PRO A 601 22.06 -1.12 -11.41
CA PRO A 601 21.61 -1.59 -12.72
C PRO A 601 22.48 -1.15 -13.91
N ALA A 602 23.26 -0.07 -13.78
CA ALA A 602 24.21 0.37 -14.81
C ALA A 602 25.48 -0.49 -14.91
N ALA A 603 25.82 -1.28 -13.89
CA ALA A 603 27.05 -2.10 -13.87
C ALA A 603 26.90 -3.46 -14.56
N SER A 604 25.69 -3.84 -14.96
CA SER A 604 25.38 -5.15 -15.58
C SER A 604 25.54 -5.19 -17.11
N GLU A 605 26.05 -4.12 -17.75
CA GLU A 605 26.33 -4.07 -19.20
C GLU A 605 27.78 -4.41 -19.60
#